data_AF-A0A9P9YJZ0-F1
#
_entry.id   AF-A0A9P9YJZ0-F1
#
_cell.length_a   1.000
_cell.length_b   1.000
_cell.length_c   1.000
_cell.angle_alpha   90.00
_cell.angle_beta   90.00
_cell.angle_gamma   90.00
#
_symmetry.space_group_name_H-M   'P 1'
#
loop_
_entity.id
_entity.type
_entity.pdbx_description
1 polymer ?
#
loop_
_entity_poly.entity_id
_entity_poly.type
_entity_poly.pdbx_seq_one_letter_code
_entity_poly.pdbx_strand_id
1 'polypeptide(L)'
;MYTIEGTILSPDRKLNLPKSWLRDITVSVNNGEFKGFVRLDRRFSMSGVPNGSHILQAEHPDIYFQPVEVEITGKGKYRARKVNYIQPSLINQKPYSLRLRPLDRRKYLKSREQWRLIELILNPMVLVMVVPLLLMLVVLKIIRDTESKKELDSLRLPKMNPVPI
;
A
#
# COMPACT_ATOMS: atom_id res chain seq x y z
N MET A 1 1.35 -9.62 39.24
CA MET A 1 1.48 -10.10 37.85
C MET A 1 0.10 -10.08 37.22
N TYR A 2 0.02 -9.68 35.96
CA TYR A 2 -1.23 -9.47 35.22
C TYR A 2 -1.30 -10.42 34.01
N THR A 3 -2.49 -10.54 33.43
CA THR A 3 -2.74 -11.41 32.27
C THR A 3 -3.29 -10.56 31.14
N ILE A 4 -2.67 -10.68 29.96
CA ILE A 4 -3.14 -10.07 28.72
C ILE A 4 -3.92 -11.10 27.93
N GLU A 5 -5.15 -10.76 27.56
CA GLU A 5 -6.04 -11.64 26.80
C GLU A 5 -6.54 -10.98 25.52
N GLY A 6 -6.79 -11.79 24.50
CA GLY A 6 -7.33 -11.31 23.26
C GLY A 6 -7.78 -12.41 22.31
N THR A 7 -8.17 -11.99 21.12
CA THR A 7 -8.64 -12.87 20.05
C THR A 7 -8.07 -12.42 18.72
N ILE A 8 -7.70 -13.38 17.88
CA ILE A 8 -7.31 -13.13 16.50
C ILE A 8 -8.55 -13.21 15.60
N LEU A 9 -8.75 -12.16 14.81
CA LEU A 9 -9.85 -12.11 13.86
C LEU A 9 -9.55 -12.96 12.63
N SER A 10 -10.60 -13.47 11.99
CA SER A 10 -10.47 -14.13 10.70
C SER A 10 -9.85 -13.19 9.66
N PRO A 11 -8.97 -13.71 8.78
CA PRO A 11 -8.47 -12.95 7.66
C PRO A 11 -9.54 -12.59 6.66
N ASP A 12 -9.33 -11.46 5.99
CA ASP A 12 -10.11 -11.12 4.81
C ASP A 12 -9.84 -12.16 3.72
N ARG A 13 -10.87 -12.53 2.96
CA ARG A 13 -10.77 -13.50 1.86
C ARG A 13 -9.71 -13.10 0.84
N LYS A 14 -9.45 -11.79 0.71
CA LYS A 14 -8.44 -11.22 -0.18
C LYS A 14 -7.00 -11.68 0.11
N LEU A 15 -6.68 -12.09 1.34
CA LEU A 15 -5.32 -12.51 1.69
C LEU A 15 -4.93 -13.89 1.12
N ASN A 16 -5.89 -14.71 0.65
CA ASN A 16 -5.64 -16.04 0.07
C ASN A 16 -4.71 -16.92 0.94
N LEU A 17 -5.08 -17.12 2.20
CA LEU A 17 -4.28 -17.87 3.17
C LEU A 17 -4.65 -19.37 3.21
N PRO A 18 -3.69 -20.26 3.51
CA PRO A 18 -3.98 -21.68 3.69
C PRO A 18 -4.88 -21.89 4.91
N LYS A 19 -5.68 -22.96 4.94
CA LYS A 19 -6.58 -23.26 6.09
C LYS A 19 -5.84 -23.44 7.43
N SER A 20 -4.55 -23.79 7.38
CA SER A 20 -3.68 -23.98 8.55
C SER A 20 -3.05 -22.71 9.10
N TRP A 21 -3.33 -21.52 8.54
CA TRP A 21 -2.69 -20.25 8.90
C TRP A 21 -2.67 -19.93 10.41
N LEU A 22 -3.65 -20.41 11.17
CA LEU A 22 -3.74 -20.16 12.61
C LEU A 22 -2.59 -20.82 13.39
N ARG A 23 -2.05 -21.94 12.89
CA ARG A 23 -1.03 -22.76 13.58
C ARG A 23 0.33 -22.06 13.67
N ASP A 24 0.63 -21.22 12.70
CA ASP A 24 1.93 -20.57 12.57
C ASP A 24 1.96 -19.20 13.28
N ILE A 25 0.92 -18.87 14.06
CA ILE A 25 0.84 -17.61 14.79
C ILE A 25 1.40 -17.78 16.20
N THR A 26 2.38 -16.95 16.52
CA THR A 26 2.88 -16.78 17.89
C THR A 26 2.57 -15.36 18.36
N VAL A 27 2.21 -15.19 19.63
CA VAL A 27 1.99 -13.88 20.22
C VAL A 27 3.18 -13.56 21.13
N SER A 28 3.79 -12.40 20.95
CA SER A 28 4.93 -11.95 21.71
C SER A 28 4.66 -10.58 22.36
N VAL A 29 5.27 -10.35 23.51
CA VAL A 29 5.31 -9.06 24.18
C VAL A 29 6.75 -8.58 24.25
N ASN A 30 6.98 -7.28 24.03
CA ASN A 30 8.29 -6.63 24.13
C ASN A 30 9.37 -7.37 23.33
N ASN A 31 9.09 -7.66 22.06
CA ASN A 31 10.01 -8.37 21.15
C ASN A 31 10.41 -9.78 21.63
N GLY A 32 9.54 -10.45 22.38
CA GLY A 32 9.73 -11.86 22.75
C GLY A 32 10.18 -12.09 24.20
N GLU A 33 10.19 -11.05 25.04
CA GLU A 33 10.35 -11.17 26.49
C GLU A 33 9.34 -12.15 27.09
N PHE A 34 8.08 -12.05 26.63
CA PHE A 34 7.06 -13.04 26.89
C PHE A 34 6.52 -13.57 25.57
N LYS A 35 6.32 -14.88 25.50
CA LYS A 35 5.77 -15.57 24.33
C LYS A 35 4.56 -16.39 24.74
N GLY A 36 3.59 -16.45 23.84
CA GLY A 36 2.34 -17.17 24.03
C GLY A 36 1.82 -17.70 22.71
N PHE A 37 0.94 -18.67 22.80
CA PHE A 37 0.37 -19.35 21.64
C PHE A 37 -1.11 -19.04 21.51
N VAL A 38 -1.59 -19.16 20.28
CA VAL A 38 -2.99 -18.97 19.94
C VAL A 38 -3.70 -20.32 20.02
N ARG A 39 -4.81 -20.36 20.73
CA ARG A 39 -5.67 -21.55 20.82
C ARG A 39 -6.48 -21.73 19.53
N LEU A 40 -7.03 -22.93 19.33
CA LEU A 40 -7.85 -23.25 18.14
C LEU A 40 -9.14 -22.41 18.04
N ASP A 41 -9.63 -21.90 19.17
CA ASP A 41 -10.77 -20.96 19.24
C ASP A 41 -10.38 -19.52 18.82
N ARG A 42 -9.12 -19.30 18.42
CA ARG A 42 -8.48 -18.02 18.08
C ARG A 42 -8.24 -17.09 19.28
N ARG A 43 -8.40 -17.58 20.50
CA ARG A 43 -8.09 -16.81 21.71
C ARG A 43 -6.63 -17.00 22.09
N PHE A 44 -6.07 -15.99 22.73
CA PHE A 44 -4.75 -16.08 23.36
C PHE A 44 -4.81 -15.45 24.74
N SER A 45 -3.99 -15.98 25.64
CA SER A 45 -3.87 -15.52 27.02
C SER A 45 -2.40 -15.61 27.43
N MET A 46 -1.85 -14.53 27.96
CA MET A 46 -0.45 -14.47 28.40
C MET A 46 -0.40 -13.93 29.82
N SER A 47 -0.03 -14.78 30.77
CA SER A 47 0.11 -14.45 32.19
C SER A 47 1.55 -14.08 32.55
N GLY A 48 1.73 -13.37 33.65
CA GLY A 48 3.06 -13.06 34.18
C GLY A 48 3.59 -11.69 33.77
N VAL A 49 2.78 -10.86 33.11
CA VAL A 49 3.20 -9.52 32.66
C VAL A 49 3.19 -8.56 33.85
N PRO A 50 4.26 -7.77 34.09
CA PRO A 50 4.27 -6.76 35.14
C PRO A 50 3.34 -5.57 34.81
N ASN A 51 3.16 -4.64 35.75
CA ASN A 51 2.54 -3.36 35.43
C ASN A 51 3.50 -2.49 34.60
N GLY A 52 2.96 -1.77 33.63
CA GLY A 52 3.78 -0.98 32.72
C GLY A 52 3.12 -0.85 31.34
N SER A 53 3.87 -0.27 30.40
CA SER A 53 3.49 -0.26 29.00
C SER A 53 4.22 -1.36 28.26
N HIS A 54 3.45 -2.19 27.55
CA HIS A 54 3.94 -3.38 26.88
C HIS A 54 3.50 -3.38 25.43
N ILE A 55 4.39 -3.75 24.51
CA ILE A 55 4.04 -3.85 23.09
C ILE A 55 3.69 -5.31 22.79
N LEU A 56 2.42 -5.57 22.49
CA LEU A 56 1.90 -6.85 22.06
C LEU A 56 1.95 -6.96 20.53
N GLN A 57 2.50 -8.06 20.04
CA GLN A 57 2.60 -8.35 18.60
C GLN A 57 2.18 -9.78 18.32
N ALA A 58 1.51 -9.99 17.19
CA ALA A 58 1.29 -11.32 16.64
C ALA A 58 2.26 -11.53 15.47
N GLU A 59 3.05 -12.58 15.56
CA GLU A 59 4.07 -12.97 14.61
C GLU A 59 3.55 -14.12 13.75
N HIS A 60 3.72 -13.99 12.44
CA HIS A 60 3.42 -15.02 11.46
C HIS A 60 4.36 -14.82 10.25
N PRO A 61 4.83 -15.90 9.61
CA PRO A 61 5.73 -15.81 8.46
C PRO A 61 5.09 -15.06 7.28
N ASP A 62 3.87 -15.40 6.87
CA ASP A 62 3.26 -14.75 5.69
C ASP A 62 2.35 -13.55 6.00
N ILE A 63 2.01 -13.27 7.26
CA ILE A 63 0.93 -12.34 7.59
C ILE A 63 1.50 -11.21 8.44
N TYR A 64 1.07 -9.99 8.15
CA TYR A 64 1.36 -8.83 8.95
C TYR A 64 0.18 -8.50 9.87
N PHE A 65 0.47 -8.41 11.16
CA PHE A 65 -0.47 -7.95 12.18
C PHE A 65 -0.02 -6.59 12.69
N GLN A 66 -0.98 -5.72 13.00
CA GLN A 66 -0.67 -4.43 13.60
C GLN A 66 -0.25 -4.63 15.06
N PRO A 67 0.90 -4.08 15.49
CA PRO A 67 1.29 -4.10 16.89
C PRO A 67 0.36 -3.20 17.72
N VAL A 68 0.12 -3.60 18.98
CA VAL A 68 -0.76 -2.92 19.92
C VAL A 68 -0.01 -2.69 21.21
N GLU A 69 -0.03 -1.46 21.72
CA GLU A 69 0.53 -1.13 23.02
C GLU A 69 -0.55 -1.33 24.08
N VAL A 70 -0.24 -2.11 25.10
CA VAL A 70 -1.09 -2.42 26.24
C VAL A 70 -0.47 -1.79 27.48
N GLU A 71 -1.19 -0.84 28.06
CA GLU A 71 -0.83 -0.18 29.31
C GLU A 71 -1.60 -0.84 30.45
N ILE A 72 -0.87 -1.33 31.45
CA ILE A 72 -1.40 -1.97 32.65
C ILE A 72 -1.13 -1.07 33.83
N THR A 73 -2.17 -0.44 34.37
CA THR A 73 -2.06 0.35 35.60
C THR A 73 -1.85 -0.58 36.80
N GLY A 74 -1.07 -0.16 37.80
CA GLY A 74 -0.89 -0.91 39.05
C GLY A 74 -2.18 -1.19 39.86
N LYS A 75 -3.30 -0.59 39.46
CA LYS A 75 -4.66 -0.85 39.99
C LYS A 75 -5.41 -1.94 39.21
N GLY A 76 -4.78 -2.61 38.24
CA GLY A 76 -5.39 -3.64 37.40
C GLY A 76 -6.31 -3.13 36.28
N LYS A 77 -6.23 -1.82 35.96
CA LYS A 77 -6.91 -1.28 34.76
C LYS A 77 -6.04 -1.48 33.54
N TYR A 78 -6.67 -1.93 32.46
CA TYR A 78 -6.00 -2.13 31.19
C TYR A 78 -6.46 -1.10 30.15
N ARG A 79 -5.51 -0.60 29.37
CA ARG A 79 -5.75 0.27 28.22
C ARG A 79 -4.96 -0.27 27.04
N ALA A 80 -5.55 -0.17 25.85
CA ALA A 80 -4.89 -0.56 24.62
C ALA A 80 -4.86 0.64 23.66
N ARG A 81 -3.75 0.81 22.94
CA ARG A 81 -3.63 1.82 21.89
C ARG A 81 -2.83 1.28 20.70
N LYS A 82 -3.04 1.86 19.53
CA LYS A 82 -2.19 1.56 18.36
C LYS A 82 -0.78 2.10 18.62
N VAL A 83 0.24 1.28 18.36
CA VAL A 83 1.64 1.72 18.44
C VAL A 83 1.91 2.76 17.36
N ASN A 84 2.46 3.90 17.75
CA ASN A 84 2.94 4.94 16.85
C ASN A 84 4.34 5.39 17.30
N TYR A 85 5.36 5.04 16.53
CA TYR A 85 6.74 5.39 16.82
C TYR A 85 7.10 6.83 16.40
N ILE A 86 6.35 7.43 15.48
CA ILE A 86 6.63 8.78 14.97
C ILE A 86 6.07 9.85 15.92
N GLN A 87 4.86 9.62 16.44
CA GLN A 87 4.20 10.55 17.36
C GLN A 87 3.59 9.79 18.55
N PRO A 88 4.35 9.57 19.63
CA PRO A 88 3.87 8.84 20.81
C PRO A 88 2.72 9.53 21.55
N SER A 89 2.58 10.85 21.40
CA SER A 89 1.50 11.64 21.99
C SER A 89 0.15 11.45 21.28
N LEU A 90 0.13 10.88 20.07
CA LEU A 90 -1.11 10.63 19.35
C LEU A 90 -1.79 9.37 19.90
N ILE A 91 -2.81 9.55 20.73
CA ILE A 91 -3.49 8.45 21.41
C ILE A 91 -4.65 7.92 20.56
N ASN A 92 -4.41 6.83 19.83
CA ASN A 92 -5.47 6.06 19.17
C ASN A 92 -5.92 4.91 20.07
N GLN A 93 -6.87 5.22 20.99
CA GLN A 93 -7.40 4.25 21.93
C GLN A 93 -8.10 3.09 21.20
N LYS A 94 -7.85 1.88 21.70
CA LYS A 94 -8.53 0.65 21.28
C LYS A 94 -9.22 0.03 22.49
N PRO A 95 -10.40 -0.60 22.30
CA PRO A 95 -11.03 -1.34 23.37
C PRO A 95 -10.11 -2.48 23.81
N TYR A 96 -10.08 -2.75 25.12
CA TYR A 96 -9.24 -3.80 25.70
C TYR A 96 -9.71 -5.23 25.36
N SER A 97 -10.82 -5.40 24.65
CA SER A 97 -11.04 -6.64 23.90
C SER A 97 -10.06 -6.66 22.72
N LEU A 98 -8.82 -7.08 23.01
CA LEU A 98 -7.73 -7.07 22.05
C LEU A 98 -8.09 -7.97 20.87
N ARG A 99 -8.44 -7.34 19.75
CA ARG A 99 -8.82 -8.00 18.51
C ARG A 99 -7.74 -7.74 17.48
N LEU A 100 -6.83 -8.70 17.34
CA LEU A 100 -5.73 -8.60 16.40
C LEU A 100 -6.24 -9.00 15.01
N ARG A 101 -6.23 -8.05 14.08
CA ARG A 101 -6.65 -8.29 12.70
C ARG A 101 -5.43 -8.57 11.83
N PRO A 102 -5.43 -9.64 11.02
CA PRO A 102 -4.48 -9.78 9.93
C PRO A 102 -4.74 -8.67 8.91
N LEU A 103 -3.73 -7.86 8.63
CA LEU A 103 -3.86 -6.70 7.76
C LEU A 103 -3.49 -7.03 6.32
N ASP A 104 -2.27 -7.52 6.12
CA ASP A 104 -1.72 -7.73 4.78
C ASP A 104 -0.84 -8.96 4.74
N ARG A 105 -0.64 -9.52 3.55
CA ARG A 105 0.29 -10.61 3.32
C ARG A 105 1.69 -10.04 3.09
N ARG A 106 2.68 -10.53 3.85
CA ARG A 106 4.07 -10.12 3.72
C ARG A 106 4.59 -10.48 2.34
N LYS A 107 5.06 -9.47 1.60
CA LYS A 107 5.73 -9.63 0.32
C LYS A 107 7.24 -9.54 0.54
N TYR A 108 7.86 -10.69 0.77
CA TYR A 108 9.31 -10.77 0.95
C TYR A 108 10.07 -10.49 -0.35
N LEU A 109 9.47 -10.83 -1.47
CA LEU A 109 10.04 -10.69 -2.79
C LEU A 109 9.42 -9.48 -3.48
N LYS A 110 10.27 -8.53 -3.87
CA LYS A 110 9.89 -7.50 -4.83
C LYS A 110 9.91 -8.13 -6.22
N SER A 111 8.83 -7.98 -6.98
CA SER A 111 8.85 -8.36 -8.40
C SER A 111 9.93 -7.55 -9.11
N ARG A 112 10.64 -8.18 -10.06
CA ARG A 112 11.55 -7.44 -10.94
C ARG A 112 10.76 -6.41 -11.72
N GLU A 113 11.36 -5.24 -11.95
CA GLU A 113 10.82 -4.25 -12.85
C GLU A 113 10.74 -4.90 -14.24
N GLN A 114 9.51 -5.10 -14.70
CA GLN A 114 9.25 -5.63 -16.02
C GLN A 114 9.44 -4.50 -17.05
N TRP A 115 9.85 -4.86 -18.26
CA TRP A 115 9.88 -3.92 -19.37
C TRP A 115 8.46 -3.40 -19.65
N ARG A 116 8.14 -2.22 -19.14
CA ARG A 116 6.85 -1.56 -19.38
C ARG A 116 6.99 -0.76 -20.68
N LEU A 117 6.76 -1.42 -21.82
CA LEU A 117 6.79 -0.77 -23.15
C LEU A 117 5.91 0.48 -23.18
N ILE A 118 4.77 0.46 -22.47
CA ILE A 118 3.89 1.62 -22.32
C ILE A 118 4.58 2.76 -21.57
N GLU A 119 5.37 2.49 -20.54
CA GLU A 119 6.14 3.53 -19.83
C GLU A 119 7.25 4.12 -20.71
N LEU A 120 7.84 3.32 -21.59
CA LEU A 120 8.81 3.81 -22.57
C LEU A 120 8.17 4.74 -23.60
N ILE A 121 7.00 4.37 -24.13
CA ILE A 121 6.26 5.17 -25.11
C ILE A 121 5.73 6.47 -24.46
N LEU A 122 5.21 6.36 -23.23
CA LEU A 122 4.69 7.51 -22.46
C LEU A 122 5.78 8.31 -21.76
N ASN A 123 7.07 7.99 -21.99
CA ASN A 123 8.16 8.80 -21.47
C ASN A 123 8.15 10.17 -22.18
N PRO A 124 8.10 11.29 -21.42
CA PRO A 124 8.02 12.63 -22.00
C PRO A 124 9.14 12.92 -23.01
N MET A 125 10.33 12.36 -22.83
CA MET A 125 11.44 12.53 -23.78
C MET A 125 11.20 11.80 -25.10
N VAL A 126 10.68 10.56 -25.05
CA VAL A 126 10.38 9.77 -26.25
C VAL A 126 9.23 10.39 -27.02
N LEU A 127 8.20 10.85 -26.30
CA LEU A 127 7.00 11.41 -26.91
C LEU A 127 7.30 12.73 -27.64
N VAL A 128 8.11 13.61 -27.06
CA VAL A 128 8.55 14.86 -27.70
C VAL A 128 9.45 14.60 -28.91
N MET A 129 10.17 13.48 -28.96
CA MET A 129 10.99 13.12 -30.12
C MET A 129 10.18 12.48 -31.26
N VAL A 130 9.31 11.53 -30.93
CA VAL A 130 8.58 10.71 -31.92
C VAL A 130 7.36 11.43 -32.49
N VAL A 131 6.63 12.19 -31.68
CA VAL A 131 5.40 12.88 -32.13
C VAL A 131 5.68 13.91 -33.24
N PRO A 132 6.67 14.83 -33.13
CA PRO A 132 6.97 15.76 -34.20
C PRO A 132 7.43 15.09 -35.50
N LEU A 133 8.20 13.99 -35.40
CA LEU A 133 8.62 13.21 -36.57
C LEU A 133 7.42 12.56 -37.28
N LEU A 134 6.49 11.97 -36.52
CA LEU A 134 5.25 11.43 -37.07
C LEU A 134 4.41 12.52 -37.75
N LEU A 135 4.23 13.67 -37.11
CA LEU A 135 3.52 14.81 -37.71
C LEU A 135 4.20 15.29 -39.00
N MET A 136 5.53 15.37 -39.02
CA MET A 136 6.29 15.74 -40.21
C MET A 136 6.09 14.74 -41.36
N LEU A 137 6.07 13.43 -41.08
CA LEU A 137 5.79 12.39 -42.07
C LEU A 137 4.36 12.45 -42.61
N VAL A 138 3.37 12.73 -41.74
CA VAL A 138 1.98 12.93 -42.14
C VAL A 138 1.86 14.14 -43.07
N VAL A 139 2.50 15.26 -42.73
CA VAL A 139 2.56 16.45 -43.61
C VAL A 139 3.20 16.12 -44.95
N LEU A 140 4.34 15.42 -44.96
CA LEU A 140 5.03 15.01 -46.19
C LEU A 140 4.17 14.07 -47.04
N LYS A 141 3.38 13.19 -46.42
CA LYS A 141 2.47 12.28 -47.12
C LYS A 141 1.30 13.03 -47.75
N ILE A 142 0.66 13.93 -47.00
CA ILE A 142 -0.44 14.77 -47.50
C ILE A 142 0.00 15.63 -48.68
N ILE A 143 1.23 16.17 -48.66
CA ILE A 143 1.78 16.95 -49.79
C ILE A 143 2.08 16.07 -51.00
N ARG A 144 2.44 14.80 -50.83
CA ARG A 144 2.68 13.89 -51.96
C ARG A 144 1.37 13.49 -52.65
N ASP A 145 0.28 13.39 -51.90
CA ASP A 145 -1.06 13.15 -52.46
C ASP A 145 -1.56 14.41 -53.21
N THR A 146 -1.79 14.25 -54.51
CA THR A 146 -2.04 15.37 -55.45
C THR A 146 -3.43 16.02 -55.25
N GLU A 147 -4.35 15.33 -54.57
CA GLU A 147 -5.68 15.85 -54.23
C GLU A 147 -5.65 16.83 -53.05
N SER A 148 -4.95 16.48 -51.96
CA SER A 148 -4.86 17.31 -50.75
C SER A 148 -4.08 18.63 -50.96
N LYS A 149 -3.17 18.66 -51.94
CA LYS A 149 -2.50 19.90 -52.40
C LYS A 149 -3.50 20.96 -52.87
N LYS A 150 -4.56 20.53 -53.57
CA LYS A 150 -5.60 21.45 -54.09
C LYS A 150 -6.44 22.05 -52.97
N GLU A 151 -6.71 21.27 -51.92
CA GLU A 151 -7.41 21.75 -50.73
C GLU A 151 -6.54 22.70 -49.91
N LEU A 152 -5.25 22.42 -49.74
CA LEU A 152 -4.31 23.31 -49.06
C LEU A 152 -4.08 24.64 -49.81
N ASP A 153 -4.02 24.60 -51.15
CA ASP A 153 -3.96 25.81 -51.97
C ASP A 153 -5.26 26.62 -51.91
N SER A 154 -6.41 25.96 -51.72
CA SER A 154 -7.71 26.63 -51.55
C SER A 154 -7.89 27.29 -50.17
N LEU A 155 -7.11 26.89 -49.17
CA LEU A 155 -7.07 27.49 -47.83
C LEU A 155 -6.12 28.71 -47.74
N ARG A 156 -5.49 29.16 -48.84
CA ARG A 156 -4.70 30.39 -48.86
C ARG A 156 -5.57 31.59 -48.48
N LEU A 157 -5.27 32.16 -47.30
CA LEU A 157 -5.89 33.36 -46.71
C LEU A 157 -6.09 34.48 -47.74
N PRO A 158 -7.19 35.26 -47.66
CA PRO A 158 -7.53 36.28 -48.64
C PRO A 158 -6.37 37.28 -48.80
N LYS A 159 -5.96 37.50 -50.05
CA LYS A 159 -4.87 38.43 -50.41
C LYS A 159 -5.22 39.82 -49.88
N MET A 160 -4.38 40.38 -48.99
CA MET A 160 -4.45 41.80 -48.66
C MET A 160 -4.07 42.59 -49.91
N ASN A 161 -5.01 43.39 -50.41
CA ASN A 161 -4.77 44.29 -51.53
C ASN A 161 -3.71 45.32 -51.13
N PRO A 162 -2.75 45.66 -52.02
CA PRO A 162 -1.80 46.71 -51.72
C PRO A 162 -2.54 48.05 -51.62
N VAL A 163 -2.29 48.78 -50.53
CA VAL A 163 -2.81 50.13 -50.29
C VAL A 163 -2.19 51.06 -51.32
N PRO A 164 -2.99 51.81 -52.11
CA PRO A 164 -2.45 52.77 -53.07
C PRO A 164 -1.88 53.99 -52.35
N ILE A 165 -0.73 54.48 -52.85
CA ILE A 165 0.02 55.65 -52.37
C ILE A 165 -0.71 56.94 -52.78
#